data_AF-A0AAV2IUM6-F1
#
_entry.id   AF-A0AAV2IUM6-F1
#
_cell.length_a   1.000
_cell.length_b   1.000
_cell.length_c   1.000
_cell.angle_alpha   90.00
_cell.angle_beta   90.00
_cell.angle_gamma   90.00
#
_symmetry.space_group_name_H-M   'P 1'
#
loop_
_entity.id
_entity.type
_entity.pdbx_description
1 polymer ?
#
loop_
_entity_poly.entity_id
_entity_poly.type
_entity_poly.pdbx_seq_one_letter_code
_entity_poly.pdbx_strand_id
1 'polypeptide(L)'
;WTDGDTTVFISKWSEFYNQLMSGDSRNTPIYNAMAEEIKKELPSARSITGNDVKTKITNLLSEYRRKKREQGKSGGSPCSWRFFDQIDNIIGQSFLR
;
A
#
# COMPACT_ATOMS: atom_id res chain seq x y z
N TRP A 1 9.50 8.72 -4.45
CA TRP A 1 9.22 7.92 -3.26
C TRP A 1 10.51 7.38 -2.70
N THR A 2 11.06 8.02 -1.67
CA THR A 2 12.11 7.44 -0.85
C THR A 2 11.56 6.30 0.02
N ASP A 3 12.42 5.59 0.75
CA ASP A 3 11.95 4.57 1.71
C ASP A 3 11.16 5.19 2.86
N GLY A 4 11.58 6.37 3.32
CA GLY A 4 10.85 7.15 4.32
C GLY A 4 9.46 7.56 3.81
N ASP A 5 9.39 8.15 2.61
CA ASP A 5 8.11 8.51 1.99
C ASP A 5 7.21 7.28 1.81
N THR A 6 7.79 6.14 1.42
CA THR A 6 7.03 4.91 1.20
C THR A 6 6.49 4.33 2.52
N THR A 7 7.22 4.48 3.62
CA THR A 7 6.75 4.07 4.95
C THR A 7 5.55 4.92 5.40
N VAL A 8 5.65 6.25 5.25
CA VAL A 8 4.53 7.16 5.53
C VAL A 8 3.33 6.86 4.64
N PHE A 9 3.57 6.62 3.35
CA PHE A 9 2.54 6.22 2.40
C PHE A 9 1.79 4.95 2.84
N ILE A 10 2.52 3.90 3.25
CA ILE A 10 1.92 2.63 3.69
C ILE A 10 1.12 2.82 4.98
N SER A 11 1.61 3.65 5.91
CA SER A 11 0.87 4.02 7.12
C SER A 11 -0.47 4.68 6.78
N LYS A 12 -0.47 5.71 5.91
CA LYS A 12 -1.71 6.33 5.41
C LYS A 12 -2.60 5.34 4.70
N TRP A 13 -2.04 4.48 3.86
CA TRP A 13 -2.83 3.46 3.17
C TRP A 13 -3.59 2.56 4.15
N SER A 14 -2.95 2.15 5.25
CA SER A 14 -3.58 1.35 6.31
C SER A 14 -4.83 2.04 6.89
N GLU A 15 -4.76 3.34 7.16
CA GLU A 15 -5.88 4.13 7.69
C GLU A 15 -7.08 4.19 6.72
N PHE A 16 -6.80 4.24 5.42
CA PHE A 16 -7.82 4.27 4.36
C PHE A 16 -8.27 2.87 3.92
N TYR A 17 -7.64 1.80 4.41
CA TYR A 17 -7.86 0.44 3.91
C TYR A 17 -9.32 -0.01 4.01
N ASN A 18 -9.94 0.17 5.17
CA ASN A 18 -11.34 -0.22 5.36
C ASN A 18 -12.28 0.55 4.41
N GLN A 19 -12.02 1.83 4.16
CA GLN A 19 -12.82 2.62 3.21
C GLN A 19 -12.67 2.07 1.79
N LEU A 20 -11.43 1.80 1.36
CA LEU A 20 -11.12 1.21 0.05
C LEU A 20 -11.75 -0.18 -0.14
N MET A 21 -11.94 -0.94 0.93
CA MET A 21 -12.56 -2.27 0.91
C MET A 21 -14.09 -2.23 1.09
N SER A 22 -14.64 -1.17 1.68
CA SER A 22 -16.08 -1.00 1.95
C SER A 22 -16.89 -0.51 0.75
N GLY A 23 -16.23 0.02 -0.29
CA GLY A 23 -16.85 0.88 -1.28
C GLY A 23 -17.31 0.19 -2.55
N ASP A 24 -18.61 0.35 -2.82
CA ASP A 24 -19.25 0.30 -4.14
C ASP A 24 -18.31 0.83 -5.24
N SER A 25 -18.24 0.12 -6.38
CA SER A 25 -17.28 0.10 -7.53
C SER A 25 -16.36 1.30 -7.88
N ARG A 26 -16.44 2.47 -7.23
CA ARG A 26 -15.74 3.73 -7.55
C ARG A 26 -14.94 4.26 -6.35
N ASN A 27 -13.72 3.73 -6.17
CA ASN A 27 -12.77 4.19 -5.13
C ASN A 27 -12.08 5.55 -5.44
N THR A 28 -12.39 6.21 -6.55
CA THR A 28 -11.75 7.48 -6.95
C THR A 28 -11.79 8.57 -5.87
N PRO A 29 -12.92 8.85 -5.19
CA PRO A 29 -12.96 9.85 -4.13
C PRO A 29 -12.03 9.51 -2.96
N ILE A 30 -11.93 8.23 -2.62
CA ILE A 30 -11.09 7.74 -1.52
C ILE A 30 -9.60 7.94 -1.86
N TYR A 31 -9.20 7.63 -3.10
CA TYR A 31 -7.82 7.88 -3.54
C TYR A 31 -7.47 9.37 -3.55
N ASN A 32 -8.41 10.24 -3.92
CA ASN A 32 -8.21 11.69 -3.87
C ASN A 32 -8.06 12.17 -2.42
N ALA A 33 -8.92 11.71 -1.51
CA ALA A 33 -8.82 12.05 -0.09
C ALA A 33 -7.47 11.58 0.50
N MET A 34 -7.04 10.36 0.18
CA MET A 34 -5.75 9.83 0.61
C MET A 34 -4.58 10.65 0.05
N ALA A 35 -4.67 11.12 -1.20
CA ALA A 35 -3.66 11.99 -1.79
C ALA A 35 -3.51 13.31 -1.01
N GLU A 36 -4.63 13.93 -0.60
CA GLU A 36 -4.60 15.15 0.20
C GLU A 36 -3.98 14.94 1.59
N GLU A 37 -4.28 13.82 2.26
CA GLU A 37 -3.63 13.51 3.55
C GLU A 37 -2.13 13.26 3.39
N ILE A 38 -1.71 12.55 2.35
CA ILE A 38 -0.28 12.31 2.08
C ILE A 38 0.46 13.62 1.81
N LYS A 39 -0.15 14.58 1.09
CA LYS A 39 0.47 15.89 0.83
C LYS A 39 0.73 16.69 2.10
N LYS A 40 -0.09 16.52 3.15
CA LYS A 40 0.10 17.17 4.45
C LYS A 40 1.33 16.64 5.18
N GLU A 41 1.58 15.32 5.07
CA GLU A 41 2.69 14.66 5.78
C GLU A 41 4.00 14.65 4.98
N LEU A 42 3.93 14.69 3.64
CA LEU A 42 5.07 14.57 2.75
C LEU A 42 5.22 15.81 1.84
N PRO A 43 6.14 16.75 2.18
CA PRO A 43 6.44 17.88 1.30
C PRO A 43 6.91 17.46 -0.10
N SER A 44 7.59 16.30 -0.20
CA SER A 44 8.05 15.67 -1.45
C SER A 44 6.90 15.19 -2.35
N ALA A 45 5.69 15.05 -1.80
CA ALA A 45 4.51 14.51 -2.47
C ALA A 45 3.47 15.58 -2.83
N ARG A 46 3.81 16.88 -2.78
CA ARG A 46 2.85 17.99 -2.95
C ARG A 46 2.01 17.93 -4.23
N SER A 47 2.54 17.34 -5.30
CA SER A 47 1.89 17.25 -6.62
C SER A 47 1.14 15.93 -6.89
N ILE A 48 1.10 14.99 -5.95
CA ILE A 48 0.48 13.68 -6.23
C ILE A 48 -1.04 13.79 -6.42
N THR A 49 -1.59 12.91 -7.25
CA THR A 49 -3.02 12.77 -7.50
C THR A 49 -3.55 11.45 -6.93
N GLY A 50 -4.88 11.29 -6.86
CA GLY A 50 -5.48 10.00 -6.52
C GLY A 50 -5.08 8.87 -7.48
N ASN A 51 -4.80 9.17 -8.75
CA ASN A 51 -4.31 8.17 -9.69
C ASN A 51 -2.88 7.72 -9.35
N ASP A 52 -2.03 8.62 -8.87
CA ASP A 52 -0.68 8.28 -8.40
C ASP A 52 -0.74 7.39 -7.16
N VAL A 53 -1.67 7.68 -6.24
CA VAL A 53 -1.93 6.84 -5.05
C VAL A 53 -2.35 5.44 -5.47
N LYS A 54 -3.34 5.32 -6.37
CA LYS A 54 -3.80 4.03 -6.90
C LYS A 54 -2.66 3.24 -7.57
N THR A 55 -1.85 3.92 -8.38
CA THR A 55 -0.70 3.31 -9.07
C THR A 55 0.33 2.82 -8.07
N LYS A 56 0.65 3.63 -7.04
CA LYS A 56 1.60 3.25 -5.98
C LYS A 56 1.11 2.04 -5.18
N ILE A 57 -0.16 1.98 -4.80
CA ILE A 57 -0.76 0.81 -4.13
C ILE A 57 -0.64 -0.43 -5.04
N THR A 58 -0.99 -0.29 -6.32
CA THR A 58 -0.93 -1.41 -7.29
C THR A 58 0.48 -1.98 -7.41
N ASN A 59 1.49 -1.10 -7.48
CA ASN A 59 2.90 -1.51 -7.54
C ASN A 59 3.35 -2.21 -6.26
N LEU A 60 3.01 -1.65 -5.08
CA LEU A 60 3.33 -2.25 -3.78
C LEU A 60 2.68 -3.64 -3.63
N LEU A 61 1.42 -3.78 -4.03
CA LEU A 61 0.71 -5.07 -4.02
C LEU A 61 1.34 -6.07 -4.98
N SER A 62 1.77 -5.63 -6.16
CA SER A 62 2.40 -6.51 -7.16
C SER A 62 3.73 -7.06 -6.65
N GLU A 63 4.56 -6.21 -6.05
CA GLU A 63 5.80 -6.63 -5.40
C GLU A 63 5.55 -7.53 -4.19
N TYR A 64 4.60 -7.17 -3.31
CA TYR A 64 4.20 -8.02 -2.18
C TYR A 64 3.79 -9.42 -2.65
N ARG A 65 2.91 -9.53 -3.64
CA ARG A 65 2.46 -10.82 -4.18
C ARG A 65 3.60 -11.63 -4.78
N ARG A 66 4.52 -10.97 -5.48
CA ARG A 66 5.73 -11.62 -6.01
C ARG A 66 6.56 -12.19 -4.87
N LYS A 67 6.82 -11.40 -3.83
CA LYS A 67 7.58 -11.81 -2.64
C LYS A 67 6.89 -12.91 -1.83
N LYS A 68 5.57 -12.86 -1.65
CA LYS A 68 4.80 -13.91 -0.96
C LYS A 68 4.89 -15.25 -1.70
N ARG A 69 4.84 -15.24 -3.04
CA ARG A 69 5.05 -16.45 -3.87
C ARG A 69 6.48 -16.98 -3.80
N GLU A 70 7.48 -16.10 -3.72
CA GLU A 70 8.90 -16.50 -3.56
C GLU A 70 9.12 -17.20 -2.21
N GLN A 71 8.56 -16.67 -1.10
CA GLN A 71 8.64 -17.30 0.23
C GLN A 71 8.06 -18.72 0.27
N GLY A 72 6.90 -18.94 -0.36
CA GLY A 72 6.26 -20.27 -0.39
C GLY A 72 7.08 -21.33 -1.12
N LYS A 73 8.00 -20.93 -2.02
CA LYS A 73 8.88 -21.84 -2.77
C LYS A 73 10.22 -22.09 -2.06
N SER A 74 10.70 -21.15 -1.25
CA SER A 74 12.04 -21.20 -0.64
C SER A 74 12.09 -21.92 0.71
N GLY A 75 11.01 -22.58 1.15
CA GLY A 75 11.01 -23.37 2.38
C GLY A 75 11.07 -22.55 3.67
N GLY A 76 10.57 -21.30 3.66
CA GLY A 76 10.35 -20.52 4.89
C GLY A 76 11.38 -19.43 5.21
N SER A 77 12.30 -19.11 4.29
CA SER A 77 13.19 -17.96 4.48
C SER A 77 12.39 -16.64 4.53
N PRO A 78 12.58 -15.79 5.56
CA PRO A 78 11.91 -14.50 5.68
C PRO A 78 12.12 -13.62 4.44
N CYS A 79 11.13 -12.81 4.07
CA CYS A 79 11.29 -11.89 2.94
C CYS A 79 12.16 -10.72 3.39
N SER A 80 13.27 -10.46 2.70
CA SER A 80 14.16 -9.32 2.96
C SER A 80 13.59 -7.97 2.48
N TRP A 81 12.39 -7.96 1.90
CA TRP A 81 11.78 -6.72 1.44
C TRP A 81 11.22 -5.92 2.61
N ARG A 82 11.82 -4.77 2.89
CA ARG A 82 11.54 -3.91 4.04
C ARG A 82 10.08 -3.47 4.24
N PHE A 83 9.25 -3.52 3.20
CA PHE A 83 7.82 -3.15 3.26
C PHE A 83 6.91 -4.36 3.41
N PHE A 84 7.46 -5.58 3.39
CA PHE A 84 6.69 -6.82 3.38
C PHE A 84 5.76 -6.91 4.59
N ASP A 85 6.31 -6.80 5.80
CA ASP A 85 5.52 -6.97 7.03
C ASP A 85 4.47 -5.88 7.20
N GLN A 86 4.79 -4.63 6.86
CA GLN A 86 3.82 -3.54 6.92
C GLN A 86 2.62 -3.79 6.00
N ILE A 87 2.88 -4.30 4.78
CA ILE A 87 1.83 -4.62 3.82
C ILE A 87 1.08 -5.89 4.25
N ASP A 88 1.79 -6.92 4.74
CA ASP A 88 1.19 -8.16 5.27
C ASP A 88 0.25 -7.86 6.44
N ASN A 89 0.55 -6.86 7.28
CA ASN A 89 -0.35 -6.44 8.36
C ASN A 89 -1.63 -5.75 7.86
N ILE A 90 -1.58 -5.04 6.72
CA ILE A 90 -2.76 -4.37 6.14
C ILE A 90 -3.66 -5.40 5.45
N ILE A 91 -3.07 -6.27 4.63
CA ILE A 91 -3.82 -7.11 3.69
C ILE A 91 -3.70 -8.62 3.95
N GLY A 92 -2.72 -9.09 4.71
CA GLY A 92 -2.42 -10.51 4.88
C GLY A 92 -3.60 -11.32 5.42
N GLN A 93 -4.42 -10.74 6.29
CA GLN A 93 -5.64 -11.39 6.80
C GLN A 93 -6.78 -11.46 5.77
N SER A 94 -6.82 -10.53 4.82
CA SER A 94 -7.85 -10.50 3.77
C SER A 94 -7.61 -11.48 2.61
N PHE A 95 -6.39 -12.03 2.50
CA PHE A 95 -6.01 -13.02 1.48
C PHE A 95 -6.08 -14.48 1.96
N LEU A 96 -6.57 -14.74 3.19
CA LEU A 96 -6.80 -16.08 3.75
C LEU A 96 -8.27 -16.55 3.67
N ARG A 97 -9.08 -15.91 2.83
CA ARG A 97 -10.45 -16.35 2.52
C ARG A 97 -10.58 -16.80 1.07
#